data_AF-A0A0K2Y0A9-F1
#
_entry.id   AF-A0A0K2Y0A9-F1
#
_cell.length_a   1.000
_cell.length_b   1.000
_cell.length_c   1.000
_cell.angle_alpha   90.00
_cell.angle_beta   90.00
_cell.angle_gamma   90.00
#
_symmetry.space_group_name_H-M   'P 1'
#
loop_
_entity.id
_entity.type
_entity.pdbx_description
1 polymer ?
#
loop_
_entity_poly.entity_id
_entity_poly.type
_entity_poly.pdbx_seq_one_letter_code
_entity_poly.pdbx_strand_id
1 'polypeptide(L)'
;MAIAPKKPVKAVPKDAPKKLRRVGLFESTQNTQIVPARGLLQGINDIGQFIVKMKKHVQMGEKPEVEWIIDQICDHCGGKLQHNKDLATCPYCHWALHIESLTYQNGTPKKPLKCRVEGRSLVVDTSIDLNNPYQSSFKGDFKIRYLNHACLYIEAGGVSLITDPWLLGPSFLGSGYLEKASCKEAVHALVKADFIFISSNRSSCLHPQTLAFVSKTKPFIVPNFASKSVEKTLKGLGFNNIYPLEFTEIYEFGSFFQFSVFAPPDGTEESGLYLCLSGHDVIINAYGGYLNSLNLPSDLTLLCTAFSGGTSGFPFCINNYDEATQKSLHASHLEGLKNQLENLIATTKPAYVMPIATPYNQDATRDSAIKTLNLKNPLKEGQQICETHSRSHKEQPVRWLPPDDGLTLEFKESDLVQWKEDIHTLKKETPQSYVNFYTKKFTYNPTELIEYLKASGYKAKQIVTFVPMNETFERVVAPIVQANFGTQNFRIVPVRAIIKQQEGYRTLVLRVRPEILACVVANGLSFAEMVRGFHCRLERNPNSYEAHFWHHFSHKYIAPKPYTIELAKG
;
A
#
# COMPACT_ATOMS: atom_id res chain seq x y z
N MET A 1 -18.95 -46.62 -42.08
CA MET A 1 -19.05 -46.01 -40.73
C MET A 1 -19.18 -44.50 -40.90
N ALA A 2 -20.39 -43.97 -40.74
CA ALA A 2 -20.64 -42.53 -40.82
C ALA A 2 -20.36 -41.90 -39.45
N ILE A 3 -19.51 -40.87 -39.43
CA ILE A 3 -19.12 -40.14 -38.22
C ILE A 3 -20.27 -39.22 -37.83
N ALA A 4 -20.80 -39.41 -36.62
CA ALA A 4 -21.86 -38.57 -36.07
C ALA A 4 -21.37 -37.13 -35.82
N PRO A 5 -22.19 -36.10 -36.09
CA PRO A 5 -21.78 -34.72 -35.88
C PRO A 5 -21.72 -34.41 -34.36
N LYS A 6 -20.61 -33.81 -33.93
CA LYS A 6 -20.43 -33.28 -32.58
C LYS A 6 -21.54 -32.28 -32.28
N LYS A 7 -22.27 -32.49 -31.17
CA LYS A 7 -23.24 -31.51 -30.64
C LYS A 7 -22.55 -30.16 -30.41
N PRO A 8 -23.18 -29.04 -30.77
CA PRO A 8 -22.65 -27.72 -30.49
C PRO A 8 -22.61 -27.51 -28.96
N VAL A 9 -21.45 -27.08 -28.46
CA VAL A 9 -21.30 -26.58 -27.10
C VAL A 9 -22.24 -25.38 -26.95
N LYS A 10 -23.22 -25.47 -26.04
CA LYS A 10 -24.13 -24.36 -25.76
C LYS A 10 -23.30 -23.14 -25.35
N ALA A 11 -23.40 -22.07 -26.13
CA ALA A 11 -22.87 -20.77 -25.74
C ALA A 11 -23.54 -20.33 -24.43
N VAL A 12 -22.73 -20.04 -23.41
CA VAL A 12 -23.21 -19.41 -22.18
C VAL A 12 -23.74 -18.02 -22.55
N PRO A 13 -24.95 -17.61 -22.13
CA PRO A 13 -25.48 -16.28 -22.42
C PRO A 13 -24.50 -15.22 -21.89
N LYS A 14 -24.18 -14.21 -22.71
CA LYS A 14 -23.29 -13.09 -22.35
C LYS A 14 -23.73 -12.30 -21.11
N ASP A 15 -24.98 -12.48 -20.67
CA ASP A 15 -25.64 -11.70 -19.62
C ASP A 15 -26.02 -12.50 -18.36
N ALA A 16 -25.50 -13.72 -18.18
CA ALA A 16 -25.70 -14.43 -16.91
C ALA A 16 -24.97 -13.66 -15.77
N PRO A 17 -25.63 -13.41 -14.62
CA PRO A 17 -25.01 -12.67 -13.54
C PRO A 17 -23.76 -13.41 -13.02
N LYS A 18 -22.60 -12.76 -13.14
CA LYS A 18 -21.30 -13.24 -12.64
C LYS A 18 -21.35 -13.26 -11.10
N LYS A 19 -21.57 -14.44 -10.52
CA LYS A 19 -21.71 -14.63 -9.08
C LYS A 19 -20.35 -14.91 -8.44
N LEU A 20 -20.02 -14.16 -7.39
CA LEU A 20 -18.84 -14.42 -6.56
C LEU A 20 -18.99 -15.74 -5.81
N ARG A 21 -17.97 -16.60 -5.87
CA ARG A 21 -17.90 -17.84 -5.09
C ARG A 21 -16.58 -17.93 -4.35
N ARG A 22 -16.62 -18.23 -3.05
CA ARG A 22 -15.44 -18.67 -2.29
C ARG A 22 -15.14 -20.12 -2.64
N VAL A 23 -13.91 -20.41 -3.06
CA VAL A 23 -13.48 -21.75 -3.48
C VAL A 23 -12.72 -22.46 -2.36
N GLY A 24 -11.83 -21.75 -1.64
CA GLY A 24 -11.07 -22.33 -0.54
C GLY A 24 -9.86 -21.52 -0.11
N LEU A 25 -8.80 -22.22 0.30
CA LEU A 25 -7.52 -21.65 0.73
C LEU A 25 -6.41 -22.10 -0.22
N PHE A 26 -5.27 -21.41 -0.18
CA PHE A 26 -4.04 -21.91 -0.78
C PHE A 26 -3.58 -23.20 -0.08
N GLU A 27 -3.00 -24.11 -0.84
CA GLU A 27 -2.13 -25.14 -0.27
C GLU A 27 -0.84 -24.47 0.20
N SER A 28 -0.39 -24.83 1.40
CA SER A 28 0.75 -24.21 2.04
C SER A 28 1.79 -25.24 2.45
N THR A 29 3.04 -25.04 2.05
CA THR A 29 4.18 -25.84 2.51
C THR A 29 5.06 -24.99 3.41
N GLN A 30 5.24 -25.42 4.67
CA GLN A 30 6.09 -24.71 5.62
C GLN A 30 7.56 -25.07 5.38
N ASN A 31 8.39 -24.07 5.08
CA ASN A 31 9.82 -24.24 5.02
C ASN A 31 10.43 -24.12 6.42
N THR A 32 11.53 -24.86 6.64
CA THR A 32 12.25 -24.84 7.91
C THR A 32 13.75 -24.76 7.71
N GLN A 33 14.44 -24.12 8.65
CA GLN A 33 15.89 -24.04 8.67
C GLN A 33 16.45 -24.58 9.98
N ILE A 34 17.55 -25.33 9.87
CA ILE A 34 18.27 -25.89 11.01
C ILE A 34 19.36 -24.91 11.43
N VAL A 35 19.29 -24.45 12.67
CA VAL A 35 20.27 -23.58 13.31
C VAL A 35 20.99 -24.35 14.41
N PRO A 36 22.32 -24.56 14.32
CA PRO A 36 23.07 -25.19 15.40
C PRO A 36 23.04 -24.32 16.66
N ALA A 37 22.67 -24.89 17.81
CA ALA A 37 22.68 -24.14 19.08
C ALA A 37 24.07 -24.07 19.73
N ARG A 38 25.08 -24.73 19.16
CA ARG A 38 26.45 -24.75 19.67
C ARG A 38 27.05 -23.35 19.63
N GLY A 39 27.53 -22.87 20.78
CA GLY A 39 28.18 -21.56 20.90
C GLY A 39 27.23 -20.41 21.19
N LEU A 40 25.91 -20.65 21.25
CA LEU A 40 24.96 -19.64 21.70
C LEU A 40 25.10 -19.42 23.20
N LEU A 41 25.23 -18.16 23.60
CA LEU A 41 25.35 -17.74 24.99
C LEU A 41 23.98 -17.42 25.58
N GLN A 42 23.87 -17.38 26.91
CA GLN A 42 22.68 -16.85 27.57
C GLN A 42 22.44 -15.40 27.12
N GLY A 43 21.18 -15.05 26.84
CA GLY A 43 20.81 -13.73 26.32
C GLY A 43 20.71 -13.69 24.80
N ILE A 44 20.86 -12.49 24.23
CA ILE A 44 20.66 -12.22 22.80
C ILE A 44 21.89 -12.64 22.00
N ASN A 45 21.67 -13.43 20.95
CA ASN A 45 22.69 -13.85 20.00
C ASN A 45 22.24 -13.46 18.59
N ASP A 46 23.09 -12.72 17.88
CA ASP A 46 22.93 -12.45 16.45
C ASP A 46 23.71 -13.49 15.66
N ILE A 47 23.00 -14.28 14.84
CA ILE A 47 23.59 -15.32 14.00
C ILE A 47 23.42 -15.01 12.51
N GLY A 48 23.29 -13.74 12.16
CA GLY A 48 23.36 -13.21 10.80
C GLY A 48 22.07 -13.33 9.98
N GLN A 49 21.31 -14.41 10.12
CA GLN A 49 19.97 -14.54 9.52
C GLN A 49 18.86 -14.40 10.57
N PHE A 50 19.13 -14.88 11.78
CA PHE A 50 18.22 -14.83 12.90
C PHE A 50 18.86 -14.09 14.07
N ILE A 51 18.01 -13.55 14.93
CA ILE A 51 18.38 -13.11 16.27
C ILE A 51 17.63 -14.02 17.24
N VAL A 52 18.37 -14.62 18.18
CA VAL A 52 17.82 -15.60 19.14
C VAL A 52 18.16 -15.18 20.56
N LYS A 53 17.15 -15.19 21.44
CA LYS A 53 17.36 -15.02 22.88
C LYS A 53 17.32 -16.37 23.57
N MET A 54 18.46 -16.76 24.15
CA MET A 54 18.61 -18.01 24.89
C MET A 54 18.34 -17.78 26.38
N LYS A 55 17.58 -18.68 27.01
CA LYS A 55 17.32 -18.62 28.45
C LYS A 55 18.55 -18.93 29.30
N LYS A 56 19.45 -19.77 28.77
CA LYS A 56 20.67 -20.23 29.44
C LYS A 56 21.79 -20.51 28.45
N HIS A 57 23.01 -20.54 28.95
CA HIS A 57 24.15 -21.04 28.19
C HIS A 57 24.01 -22.54 27.98
N VAL A 58 24.20 -23.03 26.75
CA VAL A 58 24.03 -24.45 26.44
C VAL A 58 25.33 -25.20 26.71
N GLN A 59 25.41 -25.93 27.82
CA GLN A 59 26.57 -26.75 28.14
C GLN A 59 26.58 -28.07 27.34
N MET A 60 27.74 -28.74 27.33
CA MET A 60 27.89 -30.01 26.64
C MET A 60 26.97 -31.09 27.24
N GLY A 61 26.01 -31.58 26.45
CA GLY A 61 25.03 -32.58 26.90
C GLY A 61 23.68 -31.99 27.28
N GLU A 62 23.55 -30.66 27.38
CA GLU A 62 22.29 -30.01 27.70
C GLU A 62 21.47 -29.70 26.45
N LYS A 63 20.14 -29.67 26.62
CA LYS A 63 19.22 -29.22 25.57
C LYS A 63 19.17 -27.68 25.54
N PRO A 64 19.14 -27.07 24.33
CA PRO A 64 18.89 -25.65 24.17
C PRO A 64 17.55 -25.22 24.77
N GLU A 65 17.52 -24.05 25.39
CA GLU A 65 16.29 -23.39 25.84
C GLU A 65 16.21 -22.00 25.24
N VAL A 66 15.27 -21.81 24.31
CA VAL A 66 15.04 -20.56 23.58
C VAL A 66 13.87 -19.81 24.21
N GLU A 67 14.04 -18.50 24.42
CA GLU A 67 12.96 -17.61 24.83
C GLU A 67 12.16 -17.15 23.60
N TRP A 68 12.87 -16.66 22.58
CA TRP A 68 12.31 -16.34 21.27
C TRP A 68 13.39 -16.36 20.20
N ILE A 69 12.96 -16.46 18.94
CA ILE A 69 13.80 -16.30 17.75
C ILE A 69 13.02 -15.47 16.72
N ILE A 70 13.71 -14.56 16.04
CA ILE A 70 13.16 -13.73 14.96
C ILE A 70 14.08 -13.80 13.74
N ASP A 71 13.54 -13.58 12.55
CA ASP A 71 14.34 -13.19 11.39
C ASP A 71 14.85 -11.74 11.52
N GLN A 72 15.82 -11.40 10.69
CA GLN A 72 16.31 -10.03 10.52
C GLN A 72 15.59 -9.29 9.39
N ILE A 73 14.31 -9.56 9.12
CA ILE A 73 13.56 -8.90 8.05
C ILE A 73 12.68 -7.80 8.66
N CYS A 74 12.67 -6.63 8.05
CA CYS A 74 11.82 -5.53 8.47
C CYS A 74 10.36 -5.80 8.07
N ASP A 75 9.44 -5.78 9.03
CA ASP A 75 8.02 -6.08 8.77
C ASP A 75 7.32 -5.02 7.88
N HIS A 76 7.90 -3.82 7.75
CA HIS A 76 7.35 -2.73 6.92
C HIS A 76 7.71 -2.88 5.43
N CYS A 77 8.98 -3.12 5.11
CA CYS A 77 9.45 -3.09 3.72
C CYS A 77 10.32 -4.28 3.29
N GLY A 78 10.47 -5.31 4.13
CA GLY A 78 11.23 -6.51 3.78
C GLY A 78 12.75 -6.33 3.76
N GLY A 79 13.27 -5.17 4.16
CA GLY A 79 14.72 -4.93 4.22
C GLY A 79 15.40 -5.63 5.38
N LYS A 80 16.67 -6.04 5.21
CA LYS A 80 17.46 -6.64 6.30
C LYS A 80 17.72 -5.63 7.43
N LEU A 81 17.33 -5.99 8.64
CA LEU A 81 17.58 -5.22 9.85
C LEU A 81 19.05 -5.30 10.25
N GLN A 82 19.65 -4.14 10.51
CA GLN A 82 21.01 -4.02 11.02
C GLN A 82 20.95 -3.91 12.54
N HIS A 83 21.38 -4.97 13.21
CA HIS A 83 21.37 -5.08 14.66
C HIS A 83 22.62 -4.42 15.28
N ASN A 84 22.39 -3.53 16.24
CA ASN A 84 23.42 -2.85 17.02
C ASN A 84 22.96 -2.73 18.47
N LYS A 85 23.59 -3.50 19.36
CA LYS A 85 23.28 -3.57 20.80
C LYS A 85 21.81 -3.93 21.05
N ASP A 86 20.98 -2.96 21.43
CA ASP A 86 19.58 -3.19 21.83
C ASP A 86 18.58 -2.87 20.71
N LEU A 87 19.06 -2.35 19.58
CA LEU A 87 18.24 -1.87 18.47
C LEU A 87 18.61 -2.56 17.16
N ALA A 88 17.61 -2.94 16.38
CA ALA A 88 17.80 -3.36 14.99
C ALA A 88 17.06 -2.43 14.03
N THR A 89 17.79 -1.79 13.11
CA THR A 89 17.26 -0.71 12.25
C THR A 89 17.25 -1.13 10.80
N CYS A 90 16.16 -0.85 10.08
CA CYS A 90 16.10 -1.04 8.63
C CYS A 90 16.84 0.10 7.90
N PRO A 91 17.78 -0.19 6.99
CA PRO A 91 18.51 0.86 6.27
C PRO A 91 17.66 1.62 5.26
N TYR A 92 16.52 1.07 4.83
CA TYR A 92 15.68 1.65 3.77
C TYR A 92 14.51 2.50 4.30
N CYS A 93 13.85 2.05 5.38
CA CYS A 93 12.71 2.77 5.97
C CYS A 93 12.99 3.34 7.36
N HIS A 94 14.15 3.04 7.94
CA HIS A 94 14.59 3.53 9.25
C HIS A 94 13.67 3.18 10.43
N TRP A 95 12.79 2.19 10.27
CA TRP A 95 12.11 1.58 11.41
C TRP A 95 13.15 0.88 12.28
N ALA A 96 13.08 1.14 13.58
CA ALA A 96 13.97 0.59 14.58
C ALA A 96 13.19 -0.31 15.55
N LEU A 97 13.63 -1.55 15.69
CA LEU A 97 13.09 -2.59 16.56
C LEU A 97 13.90 -2.61 17.86
N HIS A 98 13.23 -2.48 19.01
CA HIS A 98 13.85 -2.80 20.29
C HIS A 98 13.90 -4.32 20.46
N ILE A 99 15.11 -4.87 20.50
CA ILE A 99 15.30 -6.32 20.47
C ILE A 99 14.78 -7.00 21.75
N GLU A 100 14.94 -6.37 22.90
CA GLU A 100 14.51 -6.95 24.18
C GLU A 100 12.98 -7.09 24.27
N SER A 101 12.23 -6.11 23.74
CA SER A 101 10.76 -6.08 23.79
C SER A 101 10.09 -6.57 22.50
N LEU A 102 10.86 -6.85 21.45
CA LEU A 102 10.40 -7.15 20.10
C LEU A 102 9.34 -6.16 19.60
N THR A 103 9.51 -4.88 19.92
CA THR A 103 8.56 -3.83 19.56
C THR A 103 9.28 -2.71 18.82
N TYR A 104 8.79 -2.36 17.63
CA TYR A 104 9.26 -1.22 16.88
C TYR A 104 8.97 0.08 17.64
N GLN A 105 9.78 1.12 17.44
CA GLN A 105 9.61 2.42 18.10
C GLN A 105 8.23 3.08 17.86
N ASN A 106 7.52 2.66 16.81
CA ASN A 106 6.15 3.11 16.51
C ASN A 106 5.06 2.32 17.27
N GLY A 107 5.43 1.29 18.04
CA GLY A 107 4.53 0.44 18.81
C GLY A 107 4.12 -0.87 18.12
N THR A 108 4.51 -1.09 16.86
CA THR A 108 4.20 -2.34 16.15
C THR A 108 5.05 -3.49 16.71
N PRO A 109 4.45 -4.63 17.11
CA PRO A 109 5.22 -5.78 17.59
C PRO A 109 5.76 -6.60 16.42
N LYS A 110 7.02 -7.04 16.50
CA LYS A 110 7.57 -8.10 15.64
C LYS A 110 7.29 -9.46 16.27
N LYS A 111 6.64 -10.36 15.53
CA LYS A 111 6.27 -11.68 16.04
C LYS A 111 7.46 -12.63 16.00
N PRO A 112 7.76 -13.36 17.08
CA PRO A 112 8.69 -14.48 17.04
C PRO A 112 8.31 -15.54 16.01
N LEU A 113 9.30 -16.14 15.39
CA LEU A 113 9.15 -17.33 14.55
C LEU A 113 8.85 -18.54 15.42
N LYS A 114 8.12 -19.51 14.86
CA LYS A 114 7.94 -20.81 15.50
C LYS A 114 9.26 -21.57 15.44
N CYS A 115 9.64 -22.17 16.56
CA CYS A 115 10.91 -22.87 16.70
C CYS A 115 10.73 -24.10 17.59
N ARG A 116 11.31 -25.22 17.16
CA ARG A 116 11.37 -26.47 17.92
C ARG A 116 12.81 -26.89 18.14
N VAL A 117 13.08 -27.59 19.24
CA VAL A 117 14.43 -28.05 19.58
C VAL A 117 14.54 -29.53 19.26
N GLU A 118 15.46 -29.87 18.36
CA GLU A 118 15.76 -31.24 17.94
C GLU A 118 17.22 -31.55 18.24
N GLY A 119 17.47 -32.34 19.29
CA GLY A 119 18.82 -32.59 19.79
C GLY A 119 19.52 -31.31 20.26
N ARG A 120 20.53 -30.86 19.51
CA ARG A 120 21.29 -29.62 19.76
C ARG A 120 21.05 -28.55 18.69
N SER A 121 19.98 -28.69 17.92
CA SER A 121 19.63 -27.75 16.87
C SER A 121 18.27 -27.13 17.14
N LEU A 122 18.14 -25.89 16.68
CA LEU A 122 16.87 -25.19 16.60
C LEU A 122 16.34 -25.39 15.18
N VAL A 123 15.13 -25.91 15.04
CA VAL A 123 14.45 -26.00 13.75
C VAL A 123 13.41 -24.89 13.70
N VAL A 124 13.68 -23.91 12.84
CA VAL A 124 12.96 -22.63 12.77
C VAL A 124 12.07 -22.64 11.54
N ASP A 125 10.79 -22.34 11.71
CA ASP A 125 9.86 -22.15 10.61
C ASP A 125 10.16 -20.80 9.94
N THR A 126 10.34 -20.80 8.61
CA THR A 126 10.73 -19.61 7.83
C THR A 126 9.61 -19.16 6.88
N SER A 127 9.75 -19.37 5.57
CA SER A 127 8.76 -19.02 4.57
C SER A 127 7.68 -20.08 4.43
N ILE A 128 6.56 -19.68 3.84
CA ILE A 128 5.47 -20.57 3.44
C ILE A 128 5.32 -20.45 1.94
N ASP A 129 5.47 -21.57 1.24
CA ASP A 129 5.19 -21.64 -0.19
C ASP A 129 3.68 -21.77 -0.37
N LEU A 130 3.10 -20.92 -1.22
CA LEU A 130 1.67 -20.91 -1.51
C LEU A 130 1.42 -21.44 -2.91
N ASN A 131 0.53 -22.44 -3.01
CA ASN A 131 0.04 -22.97 -4.27
C ASN A 131 -1.49 -22.84 -4.34
N ASN A 132 -2.04 -22.51 -5.50
CA ASN A 132 -3.47 -22.48 -5.71
C ASN A 132 -3.96 -23.86 -6.21
N PRO A 133 -4.59 -24.70 -5.37
CA PRO A 133 -5.02 -26.04 -5.78
C PRO A 133 -6.20 -26.04 -6.75
N TYR A 134 -6.83 -24.88 -6.95
CA TYR A 134 -8.00 -24.72 -7.81
C TYR A 134 -7.64 -24.18 -9.20
N GLN A 135 -6.36 -23.91 -9.45
CA GLN A 135 -5.86 -23.48 -10.74
C GLN A 135 -6.17 -24.51 -11.83
N SER A 136 -6.61 -24.04 -12.99
CA SER A 136 -6.81 -24.92 -14.14
C SER A 136 -5.47 -25.49 -14.62
N SER A 137 -5.46 -26.78 -14.93
CA SER A 137 -4.31 -27.43 -15.59
C SER A 137 -4.09 -26.94 -17.03
N PHE A 138 -5.04 -26.21 -17.60
CA PHE A 138 -4.94 -25.63 -18.95
C PHE A 138 -4.74 -24.13 -18.87
N LYS A 139 -3.73 -23.62 -19.59
CA LYS A 139 -3.49 -22.19 -19.77
C LYS A 139 -4.25 -21.67 -20.99
N GLY A 140 -5.25 -20.84 -20.75
CA GLY A 140 -5.96 -20.09 -21.78
C GLY A 140 -5.57 -18.62 -21.80
N ASP A 141 -6.24 -17.84 -22.64
CA ASP A 141 -5.84 -16.46 -22.86
C ASP A 141 -6.35 -15.52 -21.74
N PHE A 142 -5.57 -14.49 -21.44
CA PHE A 142 -6.02 -13.32 -20.70
C PHE A 142 -5.42 -12.03 -21.26
N LYS A 143 -6.15 -10.92 -21.08
CA LYS A 143 -5.74 -9.59 -21.52
C LYS A 143 -5.46 -8.70 -20.34
N ILE A 144 -4.47 -7.83 -20.49
CA ILE A 144 -4.20 -6.73 -19.57
C ILE A 144 -3.82 -5.48 -20.33
N ARG A 145 -4.27 -4.33 -19.83
CA ARG A 145 -3.91 -3.01 -20.34
C ARG A 145 -3.66 -2.08 -19.15
N TYR A 146 -2.49 -1.46 -19.13
CA TYR A 146 -2.22 -0.36 -18.22
C TYR A 146 -3.07 0.84 -18.61
N LEU A 147 -3.74 1.50 -17.66
CA LEU A 147 -4.58 2.67 -17.96
C LEU A 147 -3.95 3.96 -17.42
N ASN A 148 -3.57 3.98 -16.14
CA ASN A 148 -2.78 5.06 -15.53
C ASN A 148 -2.40 4.68 -14.10
N HIS A 149 -1.30 5.20 -13.54
CA HIS A 149 -0.89 4.95 -12.16
C HIS A 149 -0.94 3.46 -11.76
N ALA A 150 -1.89 3.05 -10.89
CA ALA A 150 -2.12 1.66 -10.47
C ALA A 150 -3.38 1.04 -11.13
N CYS A 151 -3.99 1.75 -12.08
CA CYS A 151 -5.19 1.38 -12.78
C CYS A 151 -4.87 0.47 -13.97
N LEU A 152 -5.34 -0.77 -13.88
CA LEU A 152 -5.19 -1.81 -14.90
C LEU A 152 -6.58 -2.28 -15.31
N TYR A 153 -6.79 -2.48 -16.61
CA TYR A 153 -7.91 -3.28 -17.14
C TYR A 153 -7.42 -4.71 -17.35
N ILE A 154 -8.17 -5.69 -16.85
CA ILE A 154 -7.84 -7.11 -16.93
C ILE A 154 -9.07 -7.86 -17.43
N GLU A 155 -8.90 -8.79 -18.37
CA GLU A 155 -9.98 -9.62 -18.87
C GLU A 155 -9.54 -11.08 -19.05
N ALA A 156 -10.29 -12.03 -18.47
CA ALA A 156 -10.07 -13.47 -18.63
C ALA A 156 -11.40 -14.22 -18.51
N GLY A 157 -11.58 -15.29 -19.30
CA GLY A 157 -12.79 -16.12 -19.21
C GLY A 157 -14.12 -15.37 -19.41
N GLY A 158 -14.09 -14.25 -20.14
CA GLY A 158 -15.25 -13.37 -20.33
C GLY A 158 -15.59 -12.49 -19.13
N VAL A 159 -14.73 -12.41 -18.11
CA VAL A 159 -14.82 -11.53 -16.94
C VAL A 159 -13.79 -10.41 -17.04
N SER A 160 -14.19 -9.19 -16.73
CA SER A 160 -13.34 -8.00 -16.76
C SER A 160 -13.27 -7.30 -15.39
N LEU A 161 -12.08 -6.83 -15.03
CA LEU A 161 -11.75 -6.19 -13.76
C LEU A 161 -10.96 -4.91 -14.00
N ILE A 162 -11.24 -3.88 -13.21
CA ILE A 162 -10.41 -2.67 -13.09
C ILE A 162 -9.82 -2.60 -11.69
N THR A 163 -8.52 -2.31 -11.56
CA THR A 163 -7.87 -2.06 -10.26
C THR A 163 -7.74 -0.57 -9.99
N ASP A 164 -7.82 -0.14 -8.73
CA ASP A 164 -7.41 1.20 -8.23
C ASP A 164 -7.62 2.37 -9.21
N PRO A 165 -8.87 2.71 -9.57
CA PRO A 165 -9.17 3.61 -10.68
C PRO A 165 -8.93 5.08 -10.33
N TRP A 166 -7.70 5.54 -10.51
CA TRP A 166 -7.36 6.97 -10.56
C TRP A 166 -7.03 7.39 -11.99
N LEU A 167 -8.01 7.99 -12.67
CA LEU A 167 -7.91 8.38 -14.09
C LEU A 167 -8.09 9.88 -14.33
N LEU A 168 -8.78 10.57 -13.43
CA LEU A 168 -9.20 11.96 -13.58
C LEU A 168 -8.98 12.69 -12.27
N GLY A 169 -8.60 13.97 -12.34
CA GLY A 169 -8.49 14.82 -11.16
C GLY A 169 -7.26 14.52 -10.31
N PRO A 170 -6.92 15.42 -9.36
CA PRO A 170 -5.81 15.22 -8.46
C PRO A 170 -6.20 14.39 -7.23
N SER A 171 -5.27 13.56 -6.81
CA SER A 171 -5.29 12.86 -5.52
C SER A 171 -4.76 13.75 -4.40
N PHE A 172 -4.91 13.29 -3.15
CA PHE A 172 -4.36 13.93 -1.94
C PHE A 172 -4.76 15.40 -1.81
N LEU A 173 -6.06 15.67 -1.95
CA LEU A 173 -6.66 17.00 -1.79
C LEU A 173 -6.05 18.10 -2.69
N GLY A 174 -5.72 17.74 -3.94
CA GLY A 174 -5.28 18.71 -4.95
C GLY A 174 -3.78 18.89 -5.09
N SER A 175 -2.99 17.96 -4.55
CA SER A 175 -1.52 18.03 -4.56
C SER A 175 -0.85 16.97 -5.44
N GLY A 176 -1.49 15.82 -5.69
CA GLY A 176 -0.95 14.77 -6.56
C GLY A 176 -1.65 14.75 -7.90
N TYR A 177 -0.91 14.94 -9.00
CA TYR A 177 -1.41 14.92 -10.37
C TYR A 177 -0.78 13.80 -11.17
N LEU A 178 -1.57 13.09 -11.98
CA LEU A 178 -1.06 12.04 -12.86
C LEU A 178 0.02 12.61 -13.80
N GLU A 179 1.13 11.88 -13.97
CA GLU A 179 2.22 12.32 -14.85
C GLU A 179 1.73 12.53 -16.29
N LYS A 180 0.87 11.63 -16.77
CA LYS A 180 0.17 11.73 -18.06
C LYS A 180 -1.33 11.80 -17.83
N ALA A 181 -2.04 12.61 -18.62
CA ALA A 181 -3.49 12.57 -18.62
C ALA A 181 -3.98 11.23 -19.17
N SER A 182 -5.04 10.68 -18.59
CA SER A 182 -5.66 9.44 -19.07
C SER A 182 -6.35 9.64 -20.42
N CYS A 183 -6.67 8.55 -21.12
CA CYS A 183 -7.48 8.59 -22.33
C CYS A 183 -8.98 8.36 -22.07
N LYS A 184 -9.84 8.77 -23.00
CA LYS A 184 -11.30 8.51 -22.94
C LYS A 184 -11.60 7.02 -22.83
N GLU A 185 -10.81 6.20 -23.52
CA GLU A 185 -10.94 4.75 -23.58
C GLU A 185 -10.69 4.11 -22.22
N ALA A 186 -9.79 4.67 -21.40
CA ALA A 186 -9.61 4.22 -20.01
C ALA A 186 -10.87 4.43 -19.16
N VAL A 187 -11.54 5.58 -19.31
CA VAL A 187 -12.82 5.85 -18.63
C VAL A 187 -13.93 4.93 -19.17
N HIS A 188 -13.96 4.67 -20.47
CA HIS A 188 -14.90 3.70 -21.04
C HIS A 188 -14.66 2.27 -20.53
N ALA A 189 -13.40 1.85 -20.40
CA ALA A 189 -13.03 0.56 -19.83
C ALA A 189 -13.50 0.46 -18.37
N LEU A 190 -13.28 1.51 -17.55
CA LEU A 190 -13.79 1.61 -16.18
C LEU A 190 -15.31 1.43 -16.11
N VAL A 191 -16.07 2.15 -16.96
CA VAL A 191 -17.54 2.09 -16.94
C VAL A 191 -18.04 0.71 -17.36
N LYS A 192 -17.38 0.07 -18.35
CA LYS A 192 -17.81 -1.21 -18.93
C LYS A 192 -17.37 -2.44 -18.13
N ALA A 193 -16.27 -2.38 -17.38
CA ALA A 193 -15.73 -3.52 -16.65
C ALA A 193 -16.76 -4.15 -15.69
N ASP A 194 -16.72 -5.46 -15.47
CA ASP A 194 -17.71 -6.12 -14.61
C ASP A 194 -17.52 -5.75 -13.14
N PHE A 195 -16.26 -5.64 -12.70
CA PHE A 195 -15.88 -5.43 -11.30
C PHE A 195 -14.81 -4.35 -11.17
N ILE A 196 -14.75 -3.74 -9.99
CA ILE A 196 -13.67 -2.82 -9.59
C ILE A 196 -13.03 -3.34 -8.31
N PHE A 197 -11.72 -3.51 -8.30
CA PHE A 197 -10.92 -3.79 -7.12
C PHE A 197 -10.34 -2.49 -6.54
N ILE A 198 -10.45 -2.32 -5.22
CA ILE A 198 -9.85 -1.19 -4.49
C ILE A 198 -8.94 -1.74 -3.40
N SER A 199 -7.64 -1.44 -3.50
CA SER A 199 -6.60 -1.99 -2.62
C SER A 199 -6.47 -1.29 -1.26
N SER A 200 -6.92 -0.03 -1.16
CA SER A 200 -6.76 0.81 0.01
C SER A 200 -7.72 2.00 -0.02
N ASN A 201 -7.92 2.67 1.12
CA ASN A 201 -8.76 3.87 1.21
C ASN A 201 -8.04 5.17 0.80
N ARG A 202 -6.80 5.09 0.30
CA ARG A 202 -6.08 6.23 -0.28
C ARG A 202 -6.82 6.81 -1.47
N SER A 203 -6.78 8.13 -1.63
CA SER A 203 -7.41 8.80 -2.77
C SER A 203 -6.81 8.45 -4.15
N SER A 204 -5.61 7.86 -4.21
CA SER A 204 -5.01 7.34 -5.45
C SER A 204 -5.49 5.93 -5.82
N CYS A 205 -6.17 5.24 -4.91
CA CYS A 205 -6.77 3.92 -5.12
C CYS A 205 -8.29 4.03 -5.22
N LEU A 206 -8.90 4.71 -4.23
CA LEU A 206 -10.32 4.99 -4.11
C LEU A 206 -10.55 6.46 -4.45
N HIS A 207 -10.73 6.76 -5.75
CA HIS A 207 -10.72 8.12 -6.25
C HIS A 207 -12.13 8.66 -6.57
N PRO A 208 -12.72 9.54 -5.73
CA PRO A 208 -14.11 9.97 -5.89
C PRO A 208 -14.43 10.60 -7.26
N GLN A 209 -13.54 11.43 -7.81
CA GLN A 209 -13.78 12.08 -9.11
C GLN A 209 -13.87 11.08 -10.27
N THR A 210 -13.06 10.02 -10.23
CA THR A 210 -13.07 8.96 -11.25
C THR A 210 -14.28 8.05 -11.02
N LEU A 211 -14.58 7.71 -9.76
CA LEU A 211 -15.75 6.90 -9.41
C LEU A 211 -17.09 7.59 -9.66
N ALA A 212 -17.13 8.92 -9.85
CA ALA A 212 -18.34 9.64 -10.21
C ALA A 212 -18.97 9.17 -11.54
N PHE A 213 -18.15 8.57 -12.43
CA PHE A 213 -18.60 8.01 -13.71
C PHE A 213 -19.15 6.58 -13.59
N VAL A 214 -18.99 5.95 -12.42
CA VAL A 214 -19.35 4.55 -12.18
C VAL A 214 -20.78 4.44 -11.64
N SER A 215 -21.57 3.53 -12.21
CA SER A 215 -22.91 3.22 -11.70
C SER A 215 -22.89 2.82 -10.23
N LYS A 216 -23.85 3.31 -9.43
CA LYS A 216 -23.98 2.96 -8.00
C LYS A 216 -24.26 1.48 -7.74
N THR A 217 -24.68 0.74 -8.77
CA THR A 217 -24.87 -0.71 -8.73
C THR A 217 -23.62 -1.51 -9.10
N LYS A 218 -22.53 -0.86 -9.55
CA LYS A 218 -21.28 -1.53 -9.91
C LYS A 218 -20.77 -2.35 -8.72
N PRO A 219 -20.44 -3.64 -8.89
CA PRO A 219 -19.87 -4.43 -7.82
C PRO A 219 -18.39 -4.10 -7.59
N PHE A 220 -18.04 -3.90 -6.33
CA PHE A 220 -16.67 -3.68 -5.87
C PHE A 220 -16.14 -4.90 -5.15
N ILE A 221 -14.86 -5.18 -5.31
CA ILE A 221 -14.11 -6.17 -4.56
C ILE A 221 -13.12 -5.41 -3.69
N VAL A 222 -13.12 -5.69 -2.39
CA VAL A 222 -12.28 -4.96 -1.44
C VAL A 222 -11.67 -5.92 -0.43
N PRO A 223 -10.45 -5.66 0.06
CA PRO A 223 -9.91 -6.38 1.21
C PRO A 223 -10.76 -6.13 2.47
N ASN A 224 -10.96 -7.17 3.27
CA ASN A 224 -11.75 -7.12 4.50
C ASN A 224 -10.96 -6.54 5.69
N PHE A 225 -10.42 -5.33 5.56
CA PHE A 225 -9.67 -4.69 6.65
C PHE A 225 -10.50 -4.55 7.94
N ALA A 226 -9.84 -4.62 9.09
CA ALA A 226 -10.49 -4.57 10.39
C ALA A 226 -11.28 -3.26 10.61
N SER A 227 -10.80 -2.12 10.10
CA SER A 227 -11.51 -0.84 10.23
C SER A 227 -12.70 -0.69 9.28
N LYS A 228 -12.80 -1.55 8.25
CA LYS A 228 -13.72 -1.42 7.10
C LYS A 228 -13.54 -0.09 6.35
N SER A 229 -12.34 0.50 6.36
CA SER A 229 -12.11 1.84 5.83
C SER A 229 -12.52 2.00 4.36
N VAL A 230 -12.15 1.05 3.50
CA VAL A 230 -12.52 1.03 2.08
C VAL A 230 -14.04 0.93 1.90
N GLU A 231 -14.67 -0.02 2.59
CA GLU A 231 -16.12 -0.25 2.53
C GLU A 231 -16.91 0.98 3.01
N LYS A 232 -16.51 1.58 4.13
CA LYS A 232 -17.13 2.80 4.67
C LYS A 232 -17.06 3.95 3.66
N THR A 233 -15.89 4.16 3.05
CA THR A 233 -15.71 5.23 2.06
C THR A 233 -16.55 4.98 0.81
N LEU A 234 -16.58 3.76 0.29
CA LEU A 234 -17.44 3.40 -0.86
C LEU A 234 -18.93 3.58 -0.57
N LYS A 235 -19.39 3.16 0.62
CA LYS A 235 -20.77 3.39 1.07
C LYS A 235 -21.10 4.88 1.19
N GLY A 236 -20.16 5.68 1.70
CA GLY A 236 -20.30 7.13 1.70
C GLY A 236 -20.49 7.70 0.29
N LEU A 237 -19.74 7.19 -0.69
CA LEU A 237 -19.92 7.55 -2.11
C LEU A 237 -21.22 7.01 -2.75
N GLY A 238 -22.04 6.27 -2.00
CA GLY A 238 -23.31 5.70 -2.46
C GLY A 238 -23.20 4.34 -3.14
N PHE A 239 -22.04 3.68 -3.09
CA PHE A 239 -21.88 2.31 -3.60
C PHE A 239 -22.25 1.30 -2.51
N ASN A 240 -23.22 0.43 -2.79
CA ASN A 240 -23.71 -0.56 -1.83
C ASN A 240 -23.38 -2.01 -2.23
N ASN A 241 -22.99 -2.25 -3.48
CA ASN A 241 -22.63 -3.57 -3.98
C ASN A 241 -21.13 -3.81 -3.75
N ILE A 242 -20.76 -4.21 -2.54
CA ILE A 242 -19.36 -4.37 -2.11
C ILE A 242 -19.16 -5.79 -1.58
N TYR A 243 -18.15 -6.46 -2.11
CA TYR A 243 -17.70 -7.78 -1.69
C TYR A 243 -16.39 -7.66 -0.89
N PRO A 244 -16.46 -7.62 0.44
CA PRO A 244 -15.28 -7.72 1.28
C PRO A 244 -14.72 -9.14 1.23
N LEU A 245 -13.43 -9.27 0.95
CA LEU A 245 -12.73 -10.56 0.86
C LEU A 245 -11.82 -10.78 2.07
N GLU A 246 -11.90 -11.97 2.64
CA GLU A 246 -10.94 -12.38 3.66
C GLU A 246 -9.55 -12.62 3.04
N PHE A 247 -8.51 -12.27 3.80
CA PHE A 247 -7.13 -12.46 3.35
C PHE A 247 -6.81 -13.93 3.17
N THR A 248 -6.01 -14.24 2.14
CA THR A 248 -5.55 -15.59 1.78
C THR A 248 -6.66 -16.59 1.41
N GLU A 249 -7.91 -16.15 1.31
CA GLU A 249 -8.99 -16.96 0.77
C GLU A 249 -9.12 -16.78 -0.74
N ILE A 250 -9.35 -17.89 -1.45
CA ILE A 250 -9.48 -17.92 -2.90
C ILE A 250 -10.95 -17.82 -3.27
N TYR A 251 -11.26 -16.83 -4.11
CA TYR A 251 -12.57 -16.56 -4.68
C TYR A 251 -12.52 -16.65 -6.20
N GLU A 252 -13.68 -16.73 -6.85
CA GLU A 252 -13.76 -16.76 -8.30
C GLU A 252 -15.02 -16.11 -8.87
N PHE A 253 -14.91 -15.70 -10.15
CA PHE A 253 -16.03 -15.45 -11.06
C PHE A 253 -16.01 -16.49 -12.19
N GLY A 254 -16.09 -17.76 -11.81
CA GLY A 254 -15.91 -18.90 -12.71
C GLY A 254 -14.46 -19.40 -12.75
N SER A 255 -14.26 -20.60 -13.28
CA SER A 255 -13.00 -21.34 -13.19
C SER A 255 -11.79 -20.68 -13.89
N PHE A 256 -12.02 -19.68 -14.73
CA PHE A 256 -10.97 -18.96 -15.47
C PHE A 256 -10.64 -17.59 -14.86
N PHE A 257 -11.27 -17.21 -13.76
CA PHE A 257 -11.00 -15.93 -13.09
C PHE A 257 -11.08 -16.14 -11.57
N GLN A 258 -9.95 -16.52 -10.97
CA GLN A 258 -9.82 -16.69 -9.52
C GLN A 258 -8.94 -15.59 -8.93
N PHE A 259 -9.12 -15.29 -7.65
CA PHE A 259 -8.35 -14.24 -6.98
C PHE A 259 -8.34 -14.39 -5.46
N SER A 260 -7.35 -13.77 -4.84
CA SER A 260 -7.21 -13.61 -3.39
C SER A 260 -6.59 -12.26 -3.07
N VAL A 261 -6.87 -11.73 -1.89
CA VAL A 261 -6.21 -10.52 -1.37
C VAL A 261 -5.14 -10.86 -0.34
N PHE A 262 -4.07 -10.09 -0.34
CA PHE A 262 -2.94 -10.21 0.57
C PHE A 262 -2.70 -8.91 1.31
N ALA A 263 -2.25 -8.99 2.57
CA ALA A 263 -1.91 -7.83 3.39
C ALA A 263 -0.41 -7.86 3.78
N PRO A 264 0.22 -6.70 3.97
CA PRO A 264 1.51 -6.62 4.65
C PRO A 264 1.37 -6.93 6.16
N PRO A 265 2.43 -7.40 6.83
CA PRO A 265 2.37 -7.80 8.24
C PRO A 265 2.43 -6.62 9.22
N ASP A 266 2.79 -5.42 8.76
CA ASP A 266 2.95 -4.22 9.57
C ASP A 266 1.64 -3.57 10.04
N GLY A 267 0.50 -4.10 9.61
CA GLY A 267 -0.84 -3.62 9.95
C GLY A 267 -1.29 -2.40 9.15
N THR A 268 -0.55 -2.00 8.11
CA THR A 268 -1.05 -1.00 7.16
C THR A 268 -2.26 -1.53 6.40
N GLU A 269 -3.27 -0.68 6.20
CA GLU A 269 -4.46 -1.04 5.42
C GLU A 269 -4.22 -0.79 3.92
N GLU A 270 -3.23 -1.50 3.40
CA GLU A 270 -2.89 -1.59 1.98
C GLU A 270 -2.89 -3.07 1.60
N SER A 271 -3.42 -3.44 0.43
CA SER A 271 -3.47 -4.84 -0.01
C SER A 271 -2.87 -5.06 -1.39
N GLY A 272 -2.34 -6.25 -1.62
CA GLY A 272 -2.07 -6.77 -2.96
C GLY A 272 -3.19 -7.70 -3.43
N LEU A 273 -3.21 -7.96 -4.74
CA LEU A 273 -4.18 -8.84 -5.39
C LEU A 273 -3.42 -9.96 -6.12
N TYR A 274 -3.72 -11.19 -5.74
CA TYR A 274 -3.38 -12.38 -6.53
C TYR A 274 -4.54 -12.69 -7.48
N LEU A 275 -4.21 -13.04 -8.72
CA LEU A 275 -5.14 -13.47 -9.75
C LEU A 275 -4.64 -14.78 -10.37
N CYS A 276 -5.55 -15.73 -10.57
CA CYS A 276 -5.37 -16.84 -11.48
C CYS A 276 -6.27 -16.60 -12.70
N LEU A 277 -5.67 -16.14 -13.80
CA LEU A 277 -6.35 -15.73 -15.03
C LEU A 277 -6.17 -16.83 -16.08
N SER A 278 -7.23 -17.61 -16.34
CA SER A 278 -7.19 -18.73 -17.28
C SER A 278 -6.00 -19.69 -17.05
N GLY A 279 -5.63 -19.95 -15.78
CA GLY A 279 -4.47 -20.79 -15.43
C GLY A 279 -3.12 -20.06 -15.34
N HIS A 280 -3.09 -18.73 -15.50
CA HIS A 280 -1.92 -17.90 -15.30
C HIS A 280 -1.93 -17.18 -13.95
N ASP A 281 -0.86 -17.34 -13.17
CA ASP A 281 -0.71 -16.61 -11.91
C ASP A 281 -0.15 -15.20 -12.13
N VAL A 282 -0.83 -14.23 -11.55
CA VAL A 282 -0.50 -12.81 -11.63
C VAL A 282 -0.58 -12.19 -10.24
N ILE A 283 0.42 -11.38 -9.88
CA ILE A 283 0.38 -10.57 -8.66
C ILE A 283 0.36 -9.10 -9.03
N ILE A 284 -0.55 -8.36 -8.38
CA ILE A 284 -0.64 -6.91 -8.44
C ILE A 284 -0.33 -6.35 -7.06
N ASN A 285 0.83 -5.72 -6.94
CA ASN A 285 1.36 -5.13 -5.71
C ASN A 285 1.68 -3.65 -5.93
N ALA A 286 0.66 -2.80 -5.96
CA ALA A 286 0.86 -1.38 -6.19
C ALA A 286 1.59 -0.68 -5.03
N TYR A 287 1.45 -1.16 -3.78
CA TYR A 287 1.97 -0.42 -2.62
C TYR A 287 2.37 -1.27 -1.40
N GLY A 288 2.17 -2.60 -1.42
CA GLY A 288 2.55 -3.46 -0.30
C GLY A 288 4.07 -3.61 -0.24
N GLY A 289 4.72 -2.99 0.73
CA GLY A 289 6.18 -3.07 0.92
C GLY A 289 6.67 -4.51 1.16
N TYR A 290 6.08 -5.19 2.15
CA TYR A 290 6.37 -6.60 2.49
C TYR A 290 5.10 -7.45 2.37
N LEU A 291 4.51 -7.47 1.18
CA LEU A 291 3.21 -8.11 0.91
C LEU A 291 3.20 -9.59 1.35
N ASN A 292 2.24 -9.96 2.20
CA ASN A 292 2.08 -11.30 2.77
C ASN A 292 3.35 -11.91 3.38
N SER A 293 4.27 -11.07 3.89
CA SER A 293 5.58 -11.51 4.35
C SER A 293 6.42 -12.24 3.29
N LEU A 294 6.17 -11.95 2.00
CA LEU A 294 6.72 -12.67 0.84
C LEU A 294 6.33 -14.17 0.76
N ASN A 295 5.32 -14.60 1.53
CA ASN A 295 4.66 -15.89 1.30
C ASN A 295 3.73 -15.74 0.11
N LEU A 296 4.26 -15.85 -1.10
CA LEU A 296 3.56 -15.57 -2.36
C LEU A 296 3.70 -16.78 -3.29
N PRO A 297 2.74 -17.00 -4.22
CA PRO A 297 2.92 -17.97 -5.29
C PRO A 297 4.18 -17.69 -6.12
N SER A 298 4.85 -18.75 -6.55
CA SER A 298 6.02 -18.70 -7.44
C SER A 298 5.65 -18.95 -8.89
N ASP A 299 6.62 -18.80 -9.77
CA ASP A 299 6.52 -19.08 -11.22
C ASP A 299 5.39 -18.27 -11.90
N LEU A 300 5.30 -17.00 -11.50
CA LEU A 300 4.26 -16.10 -11.99
C LEU A 300 4.39 -15.86 -13.50
N THR A 301 3.24 -15.72 -14.16
CA THR A 301 3.23 -15.17 -15.52
C THR A 301 3.56 -13.68 -15.49
N LEU A 302 2.96 -12.92 -14.56
CA LEU A 302 3.13 -11.48 -14.51
C LEU A 302 3.19 -10.96 -13.05
N LEU A 303 4.21 -10.17 -12.76
CA LEU A 303 4.29 -9.35 -11.56
C LEU A 303 4.08 -7.88 -11.91
N CYS A 304 2.99 -7.29 -11.45
CA CYS A 304 2.77 -5.86 -11.47
C CYS A 304 3.16 -5.26 -10.12
N THR A 305 4.15 -4.38 -10.06
CA THR A 305 4.62 -3.81 -8.78
C THR A 305 4.98 -2.33 -8.87
N ALA A 306 4.90 -1.59 -7.77
CA ALA A 306 5.52 -0.27 -7.69
C ALA A 306 7.04 -0.34 -7.85
N PHE A 307 7.61 0.65 -8.52
CA PHE A 307 9.05 0.78 -8.69
C PHE A 307 9.54 2.22 -8.62
N SER A 308 8.85 3.15 -9.30
CA SER A 308 9.31 4.54 -9.41
C SER A 308 9.47 5.22 -8.06
N GLY A 309 8.59 4.92 -7.09
CA GLY A 309 8.77 5.41 -5.73
C GLY A 309 8.53 6.89 -5.57
N GLY A 310 7.54 7.26 -4.78
CA GLY A 310 7.29 8.62 -4.38
C GLY A 310 7.00 8.69 -2.92
N THR A 311 7.68 9.59 -2.21
CA THR A 311 7.34 9.79 -0.81
C THR A 311 6.00 10.52 -0.73
N SER A 312 5.15 10.04 0.18
CA SER A 312 3.85 10.62 0.45
C SER A 312 3.86 11.30 1.82
N GLY A 313 4.85 12.18 2.00
CA GLY A 313 5.02 13.05 3.15
C GLY A 313 6.28 12.79 3.97
N PHE A 314 6.64 11.55 4.32
CA PHE A 314 7.94 11.28 4.92
C PHE A 314 9.02 11.16 3.83
N PRO A 315 10.15 11.88 3.89
CA PRO A 315 10.62 12.67 5.03
C PRO A 315 10.31 14.18 4.93
N PHE A 316 9.87 14.68 3.77
CA PHE A 316 9.78 16.13 3.49
C PHE A 316 8.75 16.92 4.30
N CYS A 317 7.77 16.24 4.91
CA CYS A 317 6.82 16.83 5.85
C CYS A 317 7.34 16.79 7.29
N ILE A 318 8.50 16.20 7.57
CA ILE A 318 9.00 16.02 8.94
C ILE A 318 10.08 17.07 9.23
N ASN A 319 9.71 18.10 9.99
CA ASN A 319 10.59 19.19 10.40
C ASN A 319 11.57 18.80 11.52
N ASN A 320 11.54 17.56 11.99
CA ASN A 320 12.59 17.02 12.86
C ASN A 320 13.90 16.77 12.11
N TYR A 321 13.89 16.74 10.79
CA TYR A 321 15.05 16.52 9.95
C TYR A 321 15.38 17.78 9.17
N ASP A 322 16.67 18.07 9.03
CA ASP A 322 17.15 19.06 8.07
C ASP A 322 17.02 18.53 6.63
N GLU A 323 17.19 19.42 5.65
CA GLU A 323 17.03 19.08 4.24
C GLU A 323 18.01 17.99 3.78
N ALA A 324 19.25 17.99 4.28
CA ALA A 324 20.25 16.99 3.93
C ALA A 324 19.83 15.59 4.40
N THR A 325 19.34 15.49 5.63
CA THR A 325 18.82 14.24 6.19
C THR A 325 17.56 13.80 5.44
N GLN A 326 16.64 14.72 5.12
CA GLN A 326 15.46 14.40 4.32
C GLN A 326 15.83 13.83 2.94
N LYS A 327 16.81 14.42 2.24
CA LYS A 327 17.30 13.89 0.95
C LYS A 327 17.93 12.50 1.11
N SER A 328 18.72 12.29 2.16
CA SER A 328 19.33 10.97 2.44
C SER A 328 18.27 9.91 2.73
N LEU A 329 17.29 10.19 3.59
CA LEU A 329 16.17 9.30 3.89
C LEU A 329 15.34 8.97 2.64
N HIS A 330 15.10 9.96 1.77
CA HIS A 330 14.40 9.77 0.51
C HIS A 330 15.21 8.88 -0.46
N ALA A 331 16.53 9.08 -0.55
CA ALA A 331 17.40 8.22 -1.35
C ALA A 331 17.40 6.77 -0.85
N SER A 332 17.47 6.55 0.47
CA SER A 332 17.36 5.21 1.08
C SER A 332 16.03 4.54 0.76
N HIS A 333 14.92 5.31 0.76
CA HIS A 333 13.62 4.80 0.38
C HIS A 333 13.57 4.35 -1.09
N LEU A 334 14.12 5.16 -2.00
CA LEU A 334 14.21 4.81 -3.43
C LEU A 334 15.06 3.56 -3.67
N GLU A 335 16.16 3.40 -2.94
CA GLU A 335 16.98 2.18 -3.00
C GLU A 335 16.23 0.96 -2.42
N GLY A 336 15.44 1.17 -1.37
CA GLY A 336 14.57 0.15 -0.81
C GLY A 336 13.60 -0.46 -1.82
N LEU A 337 13.10 0.34 -2.77
CA LEU A 337 12.20 -0.15 -3.83
C LEU A 337 12.93 -1.01 -4.88
N LYS A 338 14.21 -0.75 -5.12
CA LYS A 338 15.03 -1.61 -5.99
C LYS A 338 15.27 -2.97 -5.33
N ASN A 339 15.68 -2.95 -4.06
CA ASN A 339 15.80 -4.17 -3.25
C ASN A 339 14.46 -4.93 -3.15
N GLN A 340 13.33 -4.21 -3.04
CA GLN A 340 12.01 -4.83 -3.05
C GLN A 340 11.72 -5.55 -4.38
N LEU A 341 12.05 -4.93 -5.52
CA LEU A 341 11.89 -5.55 -6.83
C LEU A 341 12.77 -6.81 -6.95
N GLU A 342 14.03 -6.75 -6.51
CA GLU A 342 14.94 -7.91 -6.50
C GLU A 342 14.39 -9.06 -5.66
N ASN A 343 13.90 -8.78 -4.45
CA ASN A 343 13.28 -9.77 -3.57
C ASN A 343 12.03 -10.38 -4.20
N LEU A 344 11.15 -9.57 -4.78
CA LEU A 344 9.96 -10.07 -5.46
C LEU A 344 10.31 -10.95 -6.65
N ILE A 345 11.30 -10.58 -7.47
CA ILE A 345 11.78 -11.42 -8.58
C ILE A 345 12.32 -12.75 -8.06
N ALA A 346 13.17 -12.73 -7.03
CA ALA A 346 13.77 -13.94 -6.47
C ALA A 346 12.73 -14.88 -5.85
N THR A 347 11.74 -14.33 -5.13
CA THR A 347 10.70 -15.13 -4.47
C THR A 347 9.65 -15.65 -5.45
N THR A 348 9.21 -14.80 -6.39
CA THR A 348 8.03 -15.13 -7.23
C THR A 348 8.38 -15.64 -8.62
N LYS A 349 9.67 -15.56 -9.03
CA LYS A 349 10.19 -16.04 -10.31
C LYS A 349 9.31 -15.67 -11.52
N PRO A 350 8.97 -14.37 -11.70
CA PRO A 350 8.00 -13.98 -12.71
C PRO A 350 8.60 -14.04 -14.12
N ALA A 351 7.83 -14.49 -15.10
CA ALA A 351 8.22 -14.39 -16.51
C ALA A 351 8.26 -12.93 -16.99
N TYR A 352 7.31 -12.11 -16.51
CA TYR A 352 7.20 -10.70 -16.85
C TYR A 352 7.03 -9.81 -15.62
N VAL A 353 7.62 -8.62 -15.67
CA VAL A 353 7.44 -7.56 -14.67
C VAL A 353 6.90 -6.31 -15.35
N MET A 354 5.81 -5.75 -14.84
CA MET A 354 5.28 -4.46 -15.26
C MET A 354 5.31 -3.47 -14.08
N PRO A 355 6.02 -2.34 -14.17
CA PRO A 355 5.95 -1.33 -13.13
C PRO A 355 4.59 -0.63 -13.19
N ILE A 356 3.91 -0.58 -12.06
CA ILE A 356 2.65 0.16 -11.88
C ILE A 356 2.81 1.18 -10.75
N ALA A 357 1.73 1.85 -10.35
CA ALA A 357 1.77 2.98 -9.44
C ALA A 357 2.81 4.02 -9.90
N THR A 358 2.79 4.31 -11.21
CA THR A 358 3.72 5.23 -11.89
C THR A 358 3.69 6.63 -11.26
N PRO A 359 4.71 7.48 -11.48
CA PRO A 359 4.81 8.77 -10.81
C PRO A 359 3.55 9.64 -10.87
N TYR A 360 3.30 10.35 -9.77
CA TYR A 360 2.45 11.54 -9.76
C TYR A 360 3.29 12.74 -9.31
N ASN A 361 2.89 13.93 -9.76
CA ASN A 361 3.64 15.17 -9.61
C ASN A 361 2.92 16.18 -8.71
N GLN A 362 3.71 16.99 -8.00
CA GLN A 362 3.23 18.14 -7.24
C GLN A 362 3.18 19.39 -8.14
N ASP A 363 2.19 19.44 -9.04
CA ASP A 363 2.15 20.44 -10.12
C ASP A 363 1.62 21.83 -9.68
N ALA A 364 1.04 21.95 -8.48
CA ALA A 364 0.63 23.25 -7.94
C ALA A 364 1.85 24.12 -7.58
N THR A 365 1.80 25.42 -7.89
CA THR A 365 2.92 26.36 -7.62
C THR A 365 3.36 26.35 -6.15
N ARG A 366 2.39 26.25 -5.23
CA ARG A 366 2.61 26.19 -3.77
C ARG A 366 3.38 24.94 -3.30
N ASP A 367 3.54 23.94 -4.16
CA ASP A 367 4.22 22.67 -3.87
C ASP A 367 5.50 22.47 -4.74
N SER A 368 5.97 23.53 -5.42
CA SER A 368 7.14 23.51 -6.31
C SER A 368 8.43 23.00 -5.64
N ALA A 369 8.69 23.39 -4.38
CA ALA A 369 9.84 22.88 -3.63
C ALA A 369 9.78 21.36 -3.44
N ILE A 370 8.59 20.82 -3.16
CA ILE A 370 8.39 19.37 -3.02
C ILE A 370 8.58 18.67 -4.37
N LYS A 371 8.07 19.25 -5.46
CA LYS A 371 8.26 18.70 -6.81
C LYS A 371 9.74 18.49 -7.14
N THR A 372 10.61 19.42 -6.74
CA THR A 372 12.06 19.32 -6.94
C THR A 372 12.71 18.27 -6.04
N LEU A 373 12.24 18.11 -4.79
CA LEU A 373 12.83 17.21 -3.81
C LEU A 373 12.35 15.75 -3.95
N ASN A 374 11.10 15.54 -4.36
CA ASN A 374 10.44 14.23 -4.40
C ASN A 374 10.79 13.44 -5.68
N LEU A 375 12.07 13.17 -5.85
CA LEU A 375 12.62 12.41 -6.98
C LEU A 375 12.04 10.99 -7.05
N LYS A 376 12.06 10.40 -8.25
CA LYS A 376 11.56 9.05 -8.55
C LYS A 376 12.67 8.22 -9.19
N ASN A 377 12.67 6.92 -8.95
CA ASN A 377 13.43 5.95 -9.73
C ASN A 377 12.96 5.95 -11.19
N PRO A 378 13.88 6.11 -12.16
CA PRO A 378 13.56 5.98 -13.57
C PRO A 378 13.28 4.53 -13.94
N LEU A 379 12.25 4.27 -14.75
CA LEU A 379 11.85 2.90 -15.12
C LEU A 379 12.98 2.07 -15.77
N LYS A 380 13.95 2.73 -16.40
CA LYS A 380 15.14 2.08 -16.98
C LYS A 380 15.98 1.33 -15.95
N GLU A 381 16.04 1.79 -14.70
CA GLU A 381 16.76 1.08 -13.64
C GLU A 381 16.06 -0.24 -13.28
N GLY A 382 14.73 -0.27 -13.27
CA GLY A 382 13.95 -1.49 -13.04
C GLY A 382 14.13 -2.51 -14.18
N GLN A 383 14.16 -2.02 -15.42
CA GLN A 383 14.53 -2.82 -16.58
C GLN A 383 15.93 -3.43 -16.42
N GLN A 384 16.93 -2.64 -16.00
CA GLN A 384 18.29 -3.12 -15.79
C GLN A 384 18.39 -4.21 -14.70
N ILE A 385 17.59 -4.11 -13.64
CA ILE A 385 17.49 -5.16 -12.61
C ILE A 385 17.00 -6.48 -13.23
N CYS A 386 15.93 -6.44 -14.03
CA CYS A 386 15.39 -7.62 -14.71
C CYS A 386 16.39 -8.23 -15.71
N GLU A 387 17.08 -7.40 -16.48
CA GLU A 387 18.11 -7.83 -17.42
C GLU A 387 19.31 -8.47 -16.70
N THR A 388 19.74 -7.88 -15.58
CA THR A 388 20.85 -8.41 -14.77
C THR A 388 20.49 -9.77 -14.18
N HIS A 389 19.28 -9.91 -13.62
CA HIS A 389 18.77 -11.18 -13.13
C HIS A 389 18.72 -12.25 -14.23
N SER A 390 18.23 -11.88 -15.43
CA SER A 390 18.12 -12.79 -16.57
C SER A 390 19.49 -13.28 -17.07
N ARG A 391 20.55 -12.48 -16.95
CA ARG A 391 21.91 -12.89 -17.32
C ARG A 391 22.46 -13.96 -16.37
N SER A 392 22.13 -13.88 -15.08
CA SER A 392 22.55 -14.87 -14.07
C SER A 392 21.61 -16.09 -14.00
N HIS A 393 20.37 -15.99 -14.50
CA HIS A 393 19.36 -17.04 -14.46
C HIS A 393 18.80 -17.34 -15.86
N LYS A 394 19.66 -17.85 -16.77
CA LYS A 394 19.30 -18.06 -18.19
C LYS A 394 18.11 -18.99 -18.41
N GLU A 395 17.88 -19.93 -17.50
CA GLU A 395 16.75 -20.89 -17.55
C GLU A 395 15.41 -20.22 -17.20
N GLN A 396 15.43 -19.08 -16.49
CA GLN A 396 14.25 -18.35 -16.03
C GLN A 396 14.42 -16.83 -16.25
N PRO A 397 14.46 -16.37 -17.52
CA PRO A 397 14.62 -14.95 -17.81
C PRO A 397 13.37 -14.16 -17.45
N VAL A 398 13.58 -12.93 -16.97
CA VAL A 398 12.53 -12.00 -16.56
C VAL A 398 12.46 -10.85 -17.57
N ARG A 399 11.29 -10.63 -18.16
CA ARG A 399 11.07 -9.58 -19.16
C ARG A 399 10.39 -8.36 -18.56
N TRP A 400 10.95 -7.18 -18.78
CA TRP A 400 10.35 -5.91 -18.36
C TRP A 400 9.32 -5.42 -19.38
N LEU A 401 8.12 -5.11 -18.93
CA LEU A 401 7.03 -4.57 -19.74
C LEU A 401 6.80 -3.11 -19.36
N PRO A 402 7.26 -2.13 -20.16
CA PRO A 402 7.03 -0.73 -19.86
C PRO A 402 5.52 -0.41 -19.89
N PRO A 403 5.02 0.42 -18.96
CA PRO A 403 3.60 0.77 -18.89
C PRO A 403 3.26 1.73 -20.04
N ASP A 404 2.29 1.35 -20.86
CA ASP A 404 1.80 2.12 -22.01
C ASP A 404 0.28 2.01 -22.08
N ASP A 405 -0.41 3.14 -22.01
CA ASP A 405 -1.87 3.21 -22.01
C ASP A 405 -2.49 3.02 -23.39
N GLY A 406 -1.67 3.07 -24.45
CA GLY A 406 -2.06 2.75 -25.82
C GLY A 406 -1.79 1.29 -26.21
N LEU A 407 -1.36 0.43 -25.30
CA LEU A 407 -0.96 -0.95 -25.61
C LEU A 407 -1.79 -1.97 -24.82
N THR A 408 -2.45 -2.88 -25.54
CA THR A 408 -3.07 -4.06 -24.91
C THR A 408 -2.16 -5.26 -25.08
N LEU A 409 -2.00 -6.01 -24.00
CA LEU A 409 -1.22 -7.22 -23.90
C LEU A 409 -2.15 -8.42 -23.73
N GLU A 410 -2.02 -9.43 -24.58
CA GLU A 410 -2.73 -10.71 -24.49
C GLU A 410 -1.72 -11.83 -24.26
N PHE A 411 -1.79 -12.41 -23.06
CA PHE A 411 -1.00 -13.56 -22.68
C PHE A 411 -1.73 -14.81 -23.12
N LYS A 412 -1.00 -15.68 -23.81
CA LYS A 412 -1.44 -16.99 -24.28
C LYS A 412 -0.65 -18.07 -23.53
N GLU A 413 -0.95 -19.33 -23.82
CA GLU A 413 -0.29 -20.49 -23.20
C GLU A 413 1.25 -20.39 -23.17
N SER A 414 1.87 -19.95 -24.27
CA SER A 414 3.33 -19.88 -24.42
C SER A 414 3.84 -18.60 -25.10
N ASP A 415 2.97 -17.62 -25.34
CA ASP A 415 3.31 -16.40 -26.09
C ASP A 415 2.64 -15.15 -25.51
N LEU A 416 3.17 -13.98 -25.88
CA LEU A 416 2.61 -12.67 -25.56
C LEU A 416 2.34 -11.91 -26.87
N VAL A 417 1.07 -11.69 -27.16
CA VAL A 417 0.62 -10.87 -28.29
C VAL A 417 0.32 -9.46 -27.79
N GLN A 418 0.62 -8.45 -28.60
CA GLN A 418 0.33 -7.06 -28.26
C GLN A 418 -0.19 -6.29 -29.48
N TRP A 419 -1.07 -5.33 -29.25
CA TRP A 419 -1.55 -4.40 -30.29
C TRP A 419 -1.79 -3.02 -29.71
N LYS A 420 -1.74 -2.02 -30.60
CA LYS A 420 -2.03 -0.64 -30.24
C LYS A 420 -3.52 -0.39 -30.25
N GLU A 421 -3.97 0.32 -29.24
CA GLU A 421 -5.31 0.84 -29.09
C GLU A 421 -5.39 2.24 -29.70
N ASP A 422 -6.52 2.56 -30.31
CA ASP A 422 -6.82 3.93 -30.71
C ASP A 422 -7.23 4.72 -29.47
N ILE A 423 -6.41 5.70 -29.06
CA ILE A 423 -6.58 6.42 -27.79
C ILE A 423 -6.74 7.92 -27.99
N HIS A 424 -7.66 8.49 -27.21
CA HIS A 424 -7.95 9.92 -27.19
C HIS A 424 -7.61 10.50 -25.82
N THR A 425 -6.39 11.04 -25.70
CA THR A 425 -5.90 11.66 -24.45
C THR A 425 -6.81 12.81 -24.01
N LEU A 426 -7.13 12.82 -22.71
CA LEU A 426 -7.92 13.88 -22.08
C LEU A 426 -7.05 15.11 -21.80
N LYS A 427 -7.72 16.25 -21.59
CA LYS A 427 -7.03 17.47 -21.17
C LYS A 427 -6.52 17.32 -19.74
N LYS A 428 -5.26 17.72 -19.50
CA LYS A 428 -4.72 17.83 -18.14
C LYS A 428 -5.48 18.85 -17.30
N GLU A 429 -5.55 18.57 -16.01
CA GLU A 429 -6.09 19.43 -14.98
C GLU A 429 -5.34 20.76 -14.87
N THR A 430 -5.99 21.77 -14.29
CA THR A 430 -5.36 23.05 -13.94
C THR A 430 -5.16 23.11 -12.42
N PRO A 431 -3.94 22.88 -11.90
CA PRO A 431 -3.72 22.77 -10.46
C PRO A 431 -4.22 23.95 -9.63
N GLN A 432 -4.05 25.18 -10.13
CA GLN A 432 -4.50 26.39 -9.44
C GLN A 432 -6.02 26.42 -9.24
N SER A 433 -6.80 25.84 -10.14
CA SER A 433 -8.27 25.77 -9.98
C SER A 433 -8.66 24.92 -8.77
N TYR A 434 -7.92 23.85 -8.48
CA TYR A 434 -8.15 23.02 -7.29
C TYR A 434 -7.75 23.74 -6.00
N VAL A 435 -6.60 24.44 -6.01
CA VAL A 435 -6.19 25.29 -4.88
C VAL A 435 -7.27 26.33 -4.57
N ASN A 436 -7.71 27.07 -5.58
CA ASN A 436 -8.76 28.08 -5.45
C ASN A 436 -10.08 27.49 -4.95
N PHE A 437 -10.44 26.29 -5.42
CA PHE A 437 -11.62 25.57 -4.98
C PHE A 437 -11.58 25.29 -3.47
N TYR A 438 -10.50 24.68 -2.96
CA TYR A 438 -10.41 24.36 -1.53
C TYR A 438 -10.42 25.63 -0.67
N THR A 439 -9.64 26.65 -1.06
CA THR A 439 -9.57 27.94 -0.35
C THR A 439 -10.92 28.65 -0.29
N LYS A 440 -11.72 28.60 -1.37
CA LYS A 440 -13.05 29.21 -1.40
C LYS A 440 -14.10 28.39 -0.66
N LYS A 441 -14.02 27.05 -0.74
CA LYS A 441 -15.07 26.15 -0.26
C LYS A 441 -14.98 25.87 1.24
N PHE A 442 -13.77 25.82 1.80
CA PHE A 442 -13.55 25.37 3.17
C PHE A 442 -12.88 26.46 4.00
N THR A 443 -13.56 26.88 5.06
CA THR A 443 -13.05 27.85 6.04
C THR A 443 -12.77 27.14 7.35
N TYR A 444 -11.58 27.33 7.90
CA TYR A 444 -11.19 26.72 9.16
C TYR A 444 -11.94 27.30 10.35
N ASN A 445 -12.49 26.42 11.19
CA ASN A 445 -13.14 26.76 12.44
C ASN A 445 -12.53 25.91 13.59
N PRO A 446 -11.90 26.53 14.60
CA PRO A 446 -11.29 25.80 15.70
C PRO A 446 -12.31 25.05 16.57
N THR A 447 -13.55 25.53 16.67
CA THR A 447 -14.61 24.88 17.44
C THR A 447 -15.03 23.57 16.78
N GLU A 448 -15.23 23.56 15.46
CA GLU A 448 -15.55 22.35 14.69
C GLU A 448 -14.44 21.30 14.79
N LEU A 449 -13.17 21.73 14.76
CA LEU A 449 -12.05 20.83 15.00
C LEU A 449 -12.10 20.22 16.41
N ILE A 450 -12.34 21.03 17.44
CA ILE A 450 -12.44 20.54 18.82
C ILE A 450 -13.58 19.52 18.95
N GLU A 451 -14.74 19.80 18.37
CA GLU A 451 -15.89 18.89 18.37
C GLU A 451 -15.58 17.59 17.64
N TYR A 452 -14.94 17.67 16.46
CA TYR A 452 -14.49 16.50 15.70
C TYR A 452 -13.54 15.62 16.52
N LEU A 453 -12.55 16.22 17.18
CA LEU A 453 -11.55 15.50 17.98
C LEU A 453 -12.16 14.88 19.25
N LYS A 454 -13.14 15.53 19.87
CA LYS A 454 -13.90 14.95 20.99
C LYS A 454 -14.75 13.76 20.53
N ALA A 455 -15.45 13.92 19.41
CA ALA A 455 -16.33 12.90 18.85
C ALA A 455 -15.57 11.65 18.35
N SER A 456 -14.28 11.78 18.02
CA SER A 456 -13.46 10.63 17.61
C SER A 456 -13.27 9.59 18.72
N GLY A 457 -13.36 9.99 19.98
CA GLY A 457 -13.15 9.11 21.12
C GLY A 457 -11.71 8.57 21.24
N TYR A 458 -10.74 9.16 20.53
CA TYR A 458 -9.34 8.76 20.61
C TYR A 458 -8.77 9.07 22.01
N LYS A 459 -8.16 8.06 22.63
CA LYS A 459 -7.51 8.16 23.95
C LYS A 459 -6.11 7.58 23.87
N ALA A 460 -5.11 8.39 24.23
CA ALA A 460 -3.71 8.00 24.29
C ALA A 460 -2.94 9.00 25.16
N LYS A 461 -1.79 8.60 25.73
CA LYS A 461 -0.83 9.55 26.33
C LYS A 461 -0.11 10.35 25.23
N GLN A 462 -0.88 11.20 24.55
CA GLN A 462 -0.44 11.94 23.38
C GLN A 462 -1.08 13.34 23.36
N ILE A 463 -0.27 14.33 23.01
CA ILE A 463 -0.71 15.71 22.79
C ILE A 463 -0.46 16.05 21.33
N VAL A 464 -1.50 16.51 20.64
CA VAL A 464 -1.41 16.96 19.25
C VAL A 464 -1.82 18.41 19.18
N THR A 465 -0.97 19.25 18.59
CA THR A 465 -1.24 20.66 18.38
C THR A 465 -1.42 20.92 16.89
N PHE A 466 -2.61 21.35 16.50
CA PHE A 466 -2.97 21.71 15.13
C PHE A 466 -2.72 23.21 14.95
N VAL A 467 -1.76 23.56 14.10
CA VAL A 467 -1.31 24.93 13.86
C VAL A 467 -1.66 25.33 12.43
N PRO A 468 -2.71 26.15 12.21
CA PRO A 468 -3.08 26.59 10.87
C PRO A 468 -2.05 27.57 10.30
N MET A 469 -1.43 27.24 9.17
CA MET A 469 -0.37 28.04 8.54
C MET A 469 -0.81 28.61 7.19
N ASN A 470 -0.13 29.68 6.73
CA ASN A 470 -0.22 30.14 5.35
C ASN A 470 0.34 29.09 4.36
N GLU A 471 0.17 29.34 3.06
CA GLU A 471 0.53 28.38 2.00
C GLU A 471 2.01 27.94 2.02
N THR A 472 2.91 28.83 2.46
CA THR A 472 4.37 28.62 2.55
C THR A 472 4.83 28.03 3.89
N PHE A 473 3.94 27.80 4.86
CA PHE A 473 4.27 27.34 6.22
C PHE A 473 5.16 28.28 7.04
N GLU A 474 5.16 29.57 6.74
CA GLU A 474 6.00 30.59 7.42
C GLU A 474 5.27 31.30 8.56
N ARG A 475 3.93 31.43 8.47
CA ARG A 475 3.13 32.21 9.43
C ARG A 475 1.88 31.48 9.86
N VAL A 476 1.55 31.57 11.15
CA VAL A 476 0.25 31.13 11.71
C VAL A 476 -0.85 32.09 11.25
N VAL A 477 -1.95 31.57 10.71
CA VAL A 477 -3.03 32.38 10.10
C VAL A 477 -4.40 32.20 10.75
N ALA A 478 -4.55 31.26 11.68
CA ALA A 478 -5.81 31.05 12.40
C ALA A 478 -5.56 30.48 13.82
N PRO A 479 -6.57 30.43 14.71
CA PRO A 479 -6.41 29.94 16.07
C PRO A 479 -5.85 28.52 16.14
N ILE A 480 -4.97 28.27 17.10
CA ILE A 480 -4.28 26.97 17.28
C ILE A 480 -5.08 26.12 18.25
N VAL A 481 -5.34 24.86 17.88
CA VAL A 481 -6.01 23.90 18.76
C VAL A 481 -4.98 22.91 19.30
N GLN A 482 -4.88 22.83 20.62
CA GLN A 482 -4.09 21.82 21.30
C GLN A 482 -5.01 20.78 21.95
N ALA A 483 -4.84 19.53 21.53
CA ALA A 483 -5.58 18.37 21.98
C ALA A 483 -4.70 17.49 22.86
N ASN A 484 -5.03 17.39 24.15
CA ASN A 484 -4.45 16.39 25.04
C ASN A 484 -5.40 15.18 25.11
N PHE A 485 -5.06 14.12 24.39
CA PHE A 485 -5.88 12.90 24.35
C PHE A 485 -5.75 12.04 25.61
N GLY A 486 -4.80 12.34 26.50
CA GLY A 486 -4.66 11.64 27.77
C GLY A 486 -5.65 12.16 28.80
N THR A 487 -5.76 13.49 28.90
CA THR A 487 -6.68 14.17 29.82
C THR A 487 -8.01 14.55 29.19
N GLN A 488 -8.18 14.31 27.89
CA GLN A 488 -9.35 14.72 27.09
C GLN A 488 -9.61 16.24 27.16
N ASN A 489 -8.53 17.03 27.28
CA ASN A 489 -8.58 18.48 27.28
C ASN A 489 -8.27 19.02 25.88
N PHE A 490 -9.20 19.77 25.30
CA PHE A 490 -9.10 20.34 23.96
C PHE A 490 -9.33 21.85 24.07
N ARG A 491 -8.34 22.65 23.70
CA ARG A 491 -8.39 24.10 23.92
C ARG A 491 -7.66 24.88 22.83
N ILE A 492 -8.11 26.11 22.63
CA ILE A 492 -7.40 27.08 21.82
C ILE A 492 -6.23 27.64 22.63
N VAL A 493 -5.04 27.72 22.04
CA VAL A 493 -3.83 28.20 22.71
C VAL A 493 -3.08 29.24 21.87
N PRO A 494 -2.36 30.18 22.49
CA PRO A 494 -1.42 31.03 21.75
C PRO A 494 -0.15 30.25 21.35
N VAL A 495 0.60 30.75 20.37
CA VAL A 495 1.85 30.13 19.87
C VAL A 495 2.84 29.83 21.00
N ARG A 496 2.98 30.73 21.97
CA ARG A 496 3.89 30.57 23.13
C ARG A 496 3.53 29.40 24.06
N ALA A 497 2.32 28.86 23.96
CA ALA A 497 1.83 27.79 24.82
C ALA A 497 1.82 26.41 24.14
N ILE A 498 2.34 26.30 22.91
CA ILE A 498 2.45 25.03 22.19
C ILE A 498 3.38 24.08 22.97
N ILE A 499 2.86 22.90 23.33
CA ILE A 499 3.65 21.85 23.97
C ILE A 499 4.36 21.03 22.90
N LYS A 500 5.68 21.20 22.83
CA LYS A 500 6.56 20.43 21.93
C LYS A 500 7.11 19.16 22.55
N GLN A 501 7.21 19.11 23.87
CA GLN A 501 7.69 17.97 24.65
C GLN A 501 6.95 17.95 25.99
N GLN A 502 6.62 16.75 26.47
CA GLN A 502 6.05 16.55 27.80
C GLN A 502 6.40 15.14 28.29
N GLU A 503 6.90 15.05 29.52
CA GLU A 503 7.29 13.77 30.11
C GLU A 503 6.11 12.80 30.16
N GLY A 504 6.35 11.55 29.75
CA GLY A 504 5.32 10.50 29.70
C GLY A 504 4.28 10.66 28.58
N TYR A 505 4.42 11.68 27.73
CA TYR A 505 3.54 11.92 26.58
C TYR A 505 4.32 11.94 25.26
N ARG A 506 3.71 11.41 24.21
CA ARG A 506 4.11 11.73 22.83
C ARG A 506 3.54 13.09 22.46
N THR A 507 4.31 13.91 21.77
CA THR A 507 3.87 15.23 21.31
C THR A 507 4.02 15.33 19.80
N LEU A 508 3.00 15.89 19.13
CA LEU A 508 2.99 16.13 17.69
C LEU A 508 2.48 17.56 17.43
N VAL A 509 3.32 18.40 16.82
CA VAL A 509 2.91 19.69 16.29
C VAL A 509 2.67 19.52 14.80
N LEU A 510 1.39 19.57 14.40
CA LEU A 510 0.92 19.44 13.04
C LEU A 510 0.61 20.84 12.50
N ARG A 511 1.56 21.41 11.75
CA ARG A 511 1.39 22.66 11.01
C ARG A 511 0.70 22.35 9.70
N VAL A 512 -0.43 22.99 9.37
CA VAL A 512 -1.28 22.55 8.25
C VAL A 512 -1.99 23.72 7.57
N ARG A 513 -2.25 23.58 6.28
CA ARG A 513 -3.07 24.54 5.52
C ARG A 513 -4.52 24.52 6.04
N PRO A 514 -5.09 25.66 6.48
CA PRO A 514 -6.39 25.71 7.16
C PRO A 514 -7.54 25.15 6.32
N GLU A 515 -7.57 25.46 5.02
CA GLU A 515 -8.63 25.02 4.11
C GLU A 515 -8.64 23.49 3.94
N ILE A 516 -7.45 22.88 3.97
CA ILE A 516 -7.30 21.43 3.88
C ILE A 516 -7.74 20.76 5.19
N LEU A 517 -7.33 21.30 6.34
CA LEU A 517 -7.77 20.77 7.63
C LEU A 517 -9.29 20.87 7.79
N ALA A 518 -9.88 21.99 7.36
CA ALA A 518 -11.33 22.18 7.34
C ALA A 518 -12.02 21.16 6.43
N CYS A 519 -11.50 20.91 5.22
CA CYS A 519 -12.01 19.89 4.32
C CYS A 519 -12.00 18.49 4.94
N VAL A 520 -10.88 18.11 5.58
CA VAL A 520 -10.71 16.81 6.24
C VAL A 520 -11.72 16.65 7.38
N VAL A 521 -11.86 17.66 8.24
CA VAL A 521 -12.81 17.64 9.37
C VAL A 521 -14.26 17.60 8.90
N ALA A 522 -14.63 18.46 7.96
CA ALA A 522 -16.01 18.59 7.48
C ALA A 522 -16.53 17.31 6.80
N ASN A 523 -15.65 16.59 6.11
CA ASN A 523 -16.01 15.37 5.37
C ASN A 523 -15.56 14.08 6.07
N GLY A 524 -14.91 14.17 7.23
CA GLY A 524 -14.35 13.01 7.95
C GLY A 524 -13.37 12.19 7.09
N LEU A 525 -12.48 12.88 6.38
CA LEU A 525 -11.49 12.24 5.50
C LEU A 525 -10.32 11.68 6.30
N SER A 526 -9.58 10.79 5.66
CA SER A 526 -8.34 10.27 6.19
C SER A 526 -7.34 11.41 6.46
N PHE A 527 -6.80 11.48 7.68
CA PHE A 527 -5.74 12.44 8.01
C PHE A 527 -4.47 12.20 7.18
N ALA A 528 -4.25 10.99 6.67
CA ALA A 528 -3.15 10.68 5.78
C ALA A 528 -3.20 11.51 4.49
N GLU A 529 -4.38 11.99 4.04
CA GLU A 529 -4.47 12.88 2.88
C GLU A 529 -3.63 14.15 3.06
N MET A 530 -3.52 14.69 4.28
CA MET A 530 -2.71 15.87 4.56
C MET A 530 -1.22 15.60 4.41
N VAL A 531 -0.76 14.45 4.92
CA VAL A 531 0.66 14.07 4.92
C VAL A 531 1.07 13.65 3.51
N ARG A 532 0.26 12.80 2.86
CA ARG A 532 0.47 12.33 1.48
C ARG A 532 0.39 13.46 0.47
N GLY A 533 -0.41 14.49 0.75
CA GLY A 533 -0.53 15.67 -0.09
C GLY A 533 0.39 16.84 0.25
N PHE A 534 1.36 16.65 1.15
CA PHE A 534 2.31 17.70 1.57
C PHE A 534 1.65 18.97 2.15
N HIS A 535 0.40 18.84 2.61
CA HIS A 535 -0.40 19.92 3.19
C HIS A 535 -0.06 20.20 4.66
N CYS A 536 0.91 19.48 5.22
CA CYS A 536 1.37 19.71 6.58
C CYS A 536 2.89 19.64 6.76
N ARG A 537 3.37 20.17 7.88
CA ARG A 537 4.71 19.98 8.44
C ARG A 537 4.59 19.51 9.88
N LEU A 538 5.28 18.43 10.21
CA LEU A 538 5.19 17.70 11.46
C LEU A 538 6.46 17.89 12.26
N GLU A 539 6.32 18.21 13.54
CA GLU A 539 7.40 18.19 14.51
C GLU A 539 6.94 17.30 15.66
N ARG A 540 7.64 16.18 15.88
CA ARG A 540 7.23 15.13 16.82
C ARG A 540 8.30 14.81 17.85
N ASN A 541 7.88 14.44 19.05
CA ASN A 541 8.75 13.98 20.11
C ASN A 541 8.11 12.79 20.86
N PRO A 542 8.79 11.62 20.93
CA PRO A 542 10.02 11.27 20.23
C PRO A 542 9.83 11.28 18.70
N ASN A 543 10.91 11.41 17.93
CA ASN A 543 10.88 11.44 16.46
C ASN A 543 10.62 10.04 15.86
N SER A 544 9.40 9.53 16.03
CA SER A 544 8.98 8.19 15.58
C SER A 544 7.54 8.22 15.07
N TYR A 545 7.18 7.31 14.16
CA TYR A 545 5.84 7.28 13.57
C TYR A 545 4.75 6.95 14.59
N GLU A 546 3.70 7.77 14.64
CA GLU A 546 2.60 7.65 15.60
C GLU A 546 1.49 6.72 15.09
N ALA A 547 1.82 5.43 14.92
CA ALA A 547 0.96 4.45 14.24
C ALA A 547 -0.49 4.43 14.73
N HIS A 548 -0.73 4.47 16.04
CA HIS A 548 -2.10 4.46 16.60
C HIS A 548 -2.90 5.72 16.26
N PHE A 549 -2.27 6.90 16.27
CA PHE A 549 -2.93 8.16 15.94
C PHE A 549 -3.32 8.17 14.46
N TRP A 550 -2.35 7.87 13.59
CA TRP A 550 -2.58 7.84 12.15
C TRP A 550 -3.61 6.77 11.79
N HIS A 551 -3.52 5.57 12.36
CA HIS A 551 -4.50 4.52 12.11
C HIS A 551 -5.91 4.92 12.58
N HIS A 552 -6.03 5.57 13.73
CA HIS A 552 -7.34 6.02 14.21
C HIS A 552 -7.98 7.03 13.26
N PHE A 553 -7.27 8.12 12.94
CA PHE A 553 -7.82 9.22 12.12
C PHE A 553 -7.72 9.00 10.60
N SER A 554 -7.10 7.92 10.13
CA SER A 554 -6.99 7.58 8.70
C SER A 554 -7.84 6.38 8.28
N HIS A 555 -8.23 5.53 9.23
CA HIS A 555 -8.95 4.28 8.94
C HIS A 555 -10.18 4.05 9.83
N LYS A 556 -10.06 4.23 11.15
CA LYS A 556 -11.16 3.92 12.09
C LYS A 556 -12.24 5.01 12.12
N TYR A 557 -11.81 6.25 12.36
CA TYR A 557 -12.65 7.43 12.49
C TYR A 557 -12.62 8.25 11.20
N ILE A 558 -13.09 7.61 10.13
CA ILE A 558 -13.43 8.27 8.89
C ILE A 558 -14.96 8.19 8.75
N ALA A 559 -15.59 9.28 8.31
CA ALA A 559 -17.03 9.34 8.27
C ALA A 559 -17.59 8.48 7.11
N PRO A 560 -18.74 7.80 7.29
CA PRO A 560 -19.51 7.25 6.18
C PRO A 560 -20.28 8.34 5.43
N LYS A 561 -20.06 9.62 5.75
CA LYS A 561 -20.74 10.74 5.08
C LYS A 561 -20.23 10.82 3.65
N PRO A 562 -21.12 11.11 2.67
CA PRO A 562 -20.69 11.22 1.29
C PRO A 562 -19.54 12.21 1.13
N TYR A 563 -18.55 11.83 0.33
CA TYR A 563 -17.54 12.74 -0.19
C TYR A 563 -18.23 13.76 -1.11
N THR A 564 -18.90 14.75 -0.53
CA THR A 564 -19.60 15.82 -1.24
C THR A 564 -18.62 16.92 -1.62
N ILE A 565 -17.53 16.54 -2.28
CA ILE A 565 -16.75 17.49 -3.06
C ILE A 565 -17.24 17.39 -4.49
N GLU A 566 -18.37 18.05 -4.78
CA GLU A 566 -18.74 18.38 -6.16
C GLU A 566 -17.74 19.43 -6.67
N LEU A 567 -16.61 18.95 -7.18
CA LEU A 567 -15.70 19.79 -7.94
C LEU A 567 -16.46 20.28 -9.17
N ALA A 568 -16.35 21.57 -9.46
CA ALA A 568 -17.05 22.20 -10.58
C ALA A 568 -16.87 21.34 -11.84
N LYS A 569 -17.99 21.00 -12.49
CA LYS A 569 -17.98 20.36 -13.81
C LYS A 569 -17.22 21.29 -14.76
N GLY A 570 -15.96 20.97 -15.00
CA GLY A 570 -15.08 21.66 -15.93
C GLY A 570 -15.25 21.12 -17.34
#